data_AF-A0A2W4BQG3-F1
#
_entry.id   AF-A0A2W4BQG3-F1
#
_cell.length_a   1.000
_cell.length_b   1.000
_cell.length_c   1.000
_cell.angle_alpha   90.00
_cell.angle_beta   90.00
_cell.angle_gamma   90.00
#
_symmetry.space_group_name_H-M   'P 1'
#
loop_
_entity.id
_entity.type
_entity.pdbx_description
1 polymer ?
#
loop_
_entity_poly.entity_id
_entity_poly.type
_entity_poly.pdbx_seq_one_letter_code
_entity_poly.pdbx_strand_id
1 'polypeptide(L)'
;MKEVQVKGFSIYYDNVQTEQCNVMLDEQLYIEDKPLPRYFIGETTMTFFDFYHADSPDFQESDYLLSEKFQQIIGRFPHTNQKKIALNEHDSYSIKQVPVYIHVKDYILALSKPEAYTTFREKLATVQSLIPINEDAAESVSSYKRKRLFLDGTYGSRELLENVQETNVQAIQEKLEYVNEMYYFAHYNYAAMVQFLPEYDITIYDQFHETYGKFVYSFTVTKNGKTIPLLWPDYLYHKPENHLEFGLLANTEQPRYQLFDEWKANDPITIELLADGFEDVRFETHLKQPMAFPPKLSKSDYTQGEMICLSIDTGVIEELAKQEATFEWFKTKKTSENAYTLEYQLMENQLMMPSAQFEKTGRYQLKITSDVYGQLLFLFTIKQEG
;
A
#
# COMPACT_ATOMS: atom_id res chain seq x y z
N MET A 1 -29.46 40.74 -2.09
CA MET A 1 -28.77 40.25 -3.30
C MET A 1 -27.27 40.44 -3.17
N LYS A 2 -26.52 39.35 -3.36
CA LYS A 2 -25.07 39.29 -3.27
C LYS A 2 -24.54 38.55 -4.52
N GLU A 3 -23.25 38.67 -4.78
CA GLU A 3 -22.59 38.00 -5.91
C GLU A 3 -21.47 37.10 -5.38
N VAL A 4 -21.40 35.86 -5.86
CA VAL A 4 -20.23 34.99 -5.70
C VAL A 4 -19.44 34.98 -7.00
N GLN A 5 -18.16 35.29 -6.90
CA GLN A 5 -17.20 35.06 -7.98
C GLN A 5 -16.74 33.61 -7.94
N VAL A 6 -17.02 32.88 -9.01
CA VAL A 6 -16.58 31.51 -9.22
C VAL A 6 -15.51 31.55 -10.33
N LYS A 7 -14.47 30.72 -10.29
CA LYS A 7 -13.38 30.79 -11.28
C LYS A 7 -13.92 30.70 -12.72
N GLY A 8 -13.94 31.85 -13.42
CA GLY A 8 -14.41 31.98 -14.80
C GLY A 8 -15.84 32.48 -15.00
N PHE A 9 -16.65 32.64 -13.94
CA PHE A 9 -18.02 33.19 -14.04
C PHE A 9 -18.54 33.70 -12.68
N SER A 10 -19.57 34.54 -12.69
CA SER A 10 -20.26 34.95 -11.45
C SER A 10 -21.67 34.39 -11.36
N ILE A 11 -22.15 34.26 -10.12
CA ILE A 11 -23.54 33.88 -9.79
C ILE A 11 -24.08 34.90 -8.79
N TYR A 12 -25.28 35.41 -9.07
CA TYR A 12 -26.07 36.12 -8.07
C TYR A 12 -26.80 35.16 -7.14
N TYR A 13 -26.81 35.51 -5.86
CA TYR A 13 -27.51 34.74 -4.83
C TYR A 13 -28.24 35.63 -3.82
N ASP A 14 -29.25 35.04 -3.18
CA ASP A 14 -29.98 35.63 -2.08
C ASP A 14 -30.41 34.56 -1.06
N ASN A 15 -30.66 34.97 0.18
CA ASN A 15 -31.12 34.07 1.23
C ASN A 15 -32.64 33.89 1.23
N VAL A 16 -33.33 34.60 0.35
CA VAL A 16 -34.78 34.51 0.11
C VAL A 16 -35.03 34.36 -1.38
N GLN A 17 -36.10 33.68 -1.76
CA GLN A 17 -36.47 33.55 -3.17
C GLN A 17 -36.83 34.92 -3.76
N THR A 18 -36.24 35.25 -4.90
CA THR A 18 -36.55 36.47 -5.66
C THR A 18 -36.77 36.13 -7.14
N GLU A 19 -37.24 37.09 -7.93
CA GLU A 19 -37.38 36.90 -9.39
C GLU A 19 -36.04 36.60 -10.07
N GLN A 20 -34.94 37.20 -9.58
CA GLN A 20 -33.59 37.02 -10.13
C GLN A 20 -32.86 35.82 -9.51
N CYS A 21 -33.18 35.42 -8.28
CA CYS A 21 -32.63 34.23 -7.62
C CYS A 21 -33.78 33.28 -7.26
N ASN A 22 -34.19 32.48 -8.24
CA ASN A 22 -35.37 31.61 -8.18
C ASN A 22 -35.04 30.12 -7.98
N VAL A 23 -33.78 29.71 -8.18
CA VAL A 23 -33.34 28.32 -8.03
C VAL A 23 -32.85 28.09 -6.60
N MET A 24 -33.52 27.21 -5.86
CA MET A 24 -33.11 26.85 -4.50
C MET A 24 -31.87 25.93 -4.53
N LEU A 25 -30.79 26.37 -3.89
CA LEU A 25 -29.55 25.62 -3.77
C LEU A 25 -29.49 24.83 -2.45
N ASP A 26 -29.98 25.43 -1.37
CA ASP A 26 -30.03 24.91 0.00
C ASP A 26 -31.20 25.57 0.74
N GLU A 27 -31.58 25.10 1.94
CA GLU A 27 -32.77 25.52 2.71
C GLU A 27 -32.97 27.05 2.81
N GLN A 28 -31.87 27.82 2.75
CA GLN A 28 -31.88 29.29 2.87
C GLN A 28 -30.99 29.97 1.83
N LEU A 29 -30.74 29.35 0.68
CA LEU A 29 -29.90 29.94 -0.36
C LEU A 29 -30.52 29.71 -1.74
N TYR A 30 -30.79 30.79 -2.45
CA TYR A 30 -31.31 30.81 -3.80
C TYR A 30 -30.29 31.45 -4.73
N ILE A 31 -30.16 30.91 -5.94
CA ILE A 31 -29.27 31.42 -6.98
C ILE A 31 -30.06 31.76 -8.24
N GLU A 32 -29.46 32.56 -9.12
CA GLU A 32 -30.01 32.78 -10.46
C GLU A 32 -30.05 31.50 -11.30
N ASP A 33 -31.04 31.41 -12.21
CA ASP A 33 -31.14 30.32 -13.18
C ASP A 33 -30.14 30.53 -14.32
N LYS A 34 -28.99 29.87 -14.20
CA LYS A 34 -27.86 29.98 -15.13
C LYS A 34 -27.23 28.60 -15.33
N PRO A 35 -26.76 28.27 -16.55
CA PRO A 35 -25.98 27.05 -16.77
C PRO A 35 -24.72 27.04 -15.91
N LEU A 36 -24.56 25.97 -15.11
CA LEU A 36 -23.42 25.78 -14.21
C LEU A 36 -22.57 24.60 -14.64
N PRO A 37 -21.24 24.64 -14.42
CA PRO A 37 -20.43 23.43 -14.54
C PRO A 37 -20.91 22.38 -13.56
N ARG A 38 -20.72 21.10 -13.89
CA ARG A 38 -21.12 19.99 -13.01
C ARG A 38 -20.23 19.91 -11.76
N TYR A 39 -18.94 20.08 -11.98
CA TYR A 39 -17.91 20.07 -10.94
C TYR A 39 -16.70 20.92 -11.35
N PHE A 40 -15.88 21.25 -10.37
CA PHE A 40 -14.52 21.72 -10.59
C PHE A 40 -13.54 20.58 -10.34
N ILE A 41 -12.52 20.46 -11.19
CA ILE A 41 -11.41 19.53 -10.99
C ILE A 41 -10.15 20.30 -10.66
N GLY A 42 -9.26 19.70 -9.89
CA GLY A 42 -7.94 20.27 -9.59
C GLY A 42 -7.02 19.21 -8.98
N GLU A 43 -5.91 19.68 -8.42
CA GLU A 43 -4.93 18.82 -7.75
C GLU A 43 -4.55 19.42 -6.40
N THR A 44 -4.30 18.59 -5.40
CA THR A 44 -3.81 19.05 -4.10
C THR A 44 -2.78 18.11 -3.49
N THR A 45 -2.12 18.54 -2.42
CA THR A 45 -1.30 17.66 -1.58
C THR A 45 -2.12 17.22 -0.38
N MET A 46 -2.25 15.90 -0.17
CA MET A 46 -2.98 15.31 0.94
C MET A 46 -2.03 14.58 1.87
N THR A 47 -2.26 14.65 3.18
CA THR A 47 -1.62 13.70 4.09
C THR A 47 -2.14 12.29 3.81
N PHE A 48 -1.41 11.25 4.22
CA PHE A 48 -1.92 9.88 4.12
C PHE A 48 -3.24 9.71 4.87
N PHE A 49 -3.39 10.37 6.03
CA PHE A 49 -4.65 10.40 6.76
C PHE A 49 -5.79 10.96 5.91
N ASP A 50 -5.66 12.18 5.38
CA ASP A 50 -6.68 12.80 4.51
C ASP A 50 -6.99 11.91 3.29
N PHE A 51 -5.97 11.26 2.73
CA PHE A 51 -6.12 10.42 1.56
C PHE A 51 -6.85 9.10 1.88
N TYR A 52 -6.53 8.40 2.97
CA TYR A 52 -7.12 7.08 3.24
C TYR A 52 -8.31 7.10 4.19
N HIS A 53 -8.63 8.22 4.86
CA HIS A 53 -9.69 8.26 5.88
C HIS A 53 -11.02 7.69 5.38
N ALA A 54 -11.47 8.05 4.17
CA ALA A 54 -12.72 7.52 3.62
C ALA A 54 -12.70 5.99 3.44
N ASP A 55 -11.52 5.45 3.13
CA ASP A 55 -11.29 4.03 2.87
C ASP A 55 -10.92 3.27 4.17
N SER A 56 -10.61 3.99 5.26
CA SER A 56 -10.12 3.46 6.55
C SER A 56 -10.54 4.36 7.72
N PRO A 57 -11.85 4.52 7.98
CA PRO A 57 -12.39 5.51 8.94
C PRO A 57 -12.06 5.19 10.41
N ASP A 58 -11.67 3.95 10.70
CA ASP A 58 -11.31 3.52 12.05
C ASP A 58 -9.92 4.02 12.48
N PHE A 59 -9.06 4.42 11.54
CA PHE A 59 -7.70 4.89 11.83
C PHE A 59 -7.66 6.38 12.12
N GLN A 60 -6.88 6.75 13.12
CA GLN A 60 -6.57 8.12 13.49
C GLN A 60 -5.32 8.59 12.75
N GLU A 61 -5.11 9.90 12.67
CA GLU A 61 -3.93 10.48 12.00
C GLU A 61 -2.60 9.95 12.56
N SER A 62 -2.53 9.69 13.87
CA SER A 62 -1.36 9.10 14.53
C SER A 62 -1.00 7.70 14.03
N ASP A 63 -1.98 6.95 13.50
CA ASP A 63 -1.74 5.60 12.96
C ASP A 63 -0.98 5.64 11.63
N TYR A 64 -0.86 6.82 11.01
CA TYR A 64 -0.12 7.04 9.77
C TYR A 64 1.31 7.53 10.00
N LEU A 65 1.73 7.64 11.26
CA LEU A 65 3.11 7.98 11.61
C LEU A 65 4.04 6.79 11.37
N LEU A 66 5.28 7.10 11.00
CA LEU A 66 6.29 6.08 10.81
C LEU A 66 6.68 5.39 12.11
N SER A 67 6.81 4.06 12.04
CA SER A 67 7.39 3.33 13.15
C SER A 67 8.88 3.64 13.27
N GLU A 68 9.41 3.59 14.49
CA GLU A 68 10.85 3.78 14.74
C GLU A 68 11.71 2.84 13.88
N LYS A 69 11.25 1.59 13.68
CA LYS A 69 11.93 0.61 12.81
C LYS A 69 12.08 1.12 11.38
N PHE A 70 11.04 1.74 10.81
CA PHE A 70 11.08 2.28 9.45
C PHE A 70 11.83 3.60 9.33
N GLN A 71 11.80 4.46 10.35
CA GLN A 71 12.61 5.68 10.38
C GLN A 71 14.12 5.34 10.21
N GLN A 72 14.60 4.28 10.87
CA GLN A 72 15.98 3.79 10.72
C GLN A 72 16.28 3.22 9.32
N ILE A 73 15.28 2.63 8.66
CA ILE A 73 15.39 2.03 7.32
C ILE A 73 15.45 3.14 6.25
N ILE A 74 14.60 4.17 6.34
CA ILE A 74 14.54 5.28 5.37
C ILE A 74 15.88 6.02 5.26
N GLY A 75 16.59 6.20 6.37
CA GLY A 75 17.92 6.84 6.37
C GLY A 75 18.98 6.12 5.53
N ARG A 76 18.71 4.88 5.08
CA ARG A 76 19.64 4.03 4.31
C ARG A 76 19.31 3.95 2.82
N PHE A 77 18.15 4.41 2.36
CA PHE A 77 17.73 4.29 0.95
C PHE A 77 17.51 5.63 0.26
N PRO A 78 18.16 5.89 -0.90
CA PRO A 78 17.84 7.06 -1.70
C PRO A 78 16.41 6.95 -2.21
N HIS A 79 15.65 8.02 -1.97
CA HIS A 79 14.21 8.09 -2.09
C HIS A 79 13.70 7.92 -3.54
N THR A 80 13.34 6.70 -3.93
CA THR A 80 12.67 6.40 -5.21
C THR A 80 11.17 6.75 -5.20
N ASN A 81 10.77 7.94 -4.72
CA ASN A 81 9.50 8.59 -5.13
C ASN A 81 9.24 10.01 -4.59
N GLN A 82 10.28 10.83 -4.37
CA GLN A 82 10.11 12.19 -3.80
C GLN A 82 9.17 13.12 -4.60
N LYS A 83 8.91 12.79 -5.87
CA LYS A 83 8.03 13.57 -6.74
C LYS A 83 6.58 13.48 -6.30
N LYS A 84 6.07 12.27 -6.02
CA LYS A 84 4.67 12.05 -5.63
C LYS A 84 4.50 11.95 -4.12
N ILE A 85 5.45 11.35 -3.41
CA ILE A 85 5.38 11.16 -1.97
C ILE A 85 6.40 12.07 -1.27
N ALA A 86 5.99 12.79 -0.22
CA ALA A 86 6.89 13.60 0.60
C ALA A 86 6.64 13.37 2.08
N LEU A 87 7.73 13.27 2.84
CA LEU A 87 7.69 13.28 4.30
C LEU A 87 7.48 14.72 4.77
N ASN A 88 6.49 14.95 5.63
CA ASN A 88 6.24 16.25 6.22
C ASN A 88 7.02 16.44 7.54
N GLU A 89 6.91 17.62 8.15
CA GLU A 89 7.63 17.99 9.39
C GLU A 89 7.16 17.20 10.63
N HIS A 90 6.09 16.41 10.50
CA HIS A 90 5.49 15.62 11.57
C HIS A 90 5.74 14.12 11.39
N ASP A 91 6.74 13.72 10.60
CA ASP A 91 7.06 12.32 10.27
C ASP A 91 5.89 11.53 9.66
N SER A 92 4.97 12.24 9.00
CA SER A 92 3.87 11.66 8.24
C SER A 92 4.09 11.89 6.74
N TYR A 93 3.69 10.94 5.92
CA TYR A 93 3.77 11.09 4.47
C TYR A 93 2.57 11.84 3.92
N SER A 94 2.82 12.59 2.85
CA SER A 94 1.80 13.23 2.02
C SER A 94 1.96 12.80 0.57
N ILE A 95 0.82 12.66 -0.11
CA ILE A 95 0.72 12.42 -1.55
C ILE A 95 0.50 13.79 -2.22
N LYS A 96 1.43 14.18 -3.08
CA LYS A 96 1.36 15.39 -3.90
C LYS A 96 0.48 15.15 -5.12
N GLN A 97 -0.06 16.22 -5.69
CA GLN A 97 -0.78 16.17 -6.98
C GLN A 97 -1.87 15.09 -7.00
N VAL A 98 -2.62 14.95 -5.89
CA VAL A 98 -3.79 14.09 -5.82
C VAL A 98 -4.91 14.76 -6.61
N PRO A 99 -5.45 14.10 -7.65
CA PRO A 99 -6.59 14.63 -8.39
C PRO A 99 -7.82 14.73 -7.49
N VAL A 100 -8.42 15.91 -7.45
CA VAL A 100 -9.63 16.18 -6.67
C VAL A 100 -10.72 16.74 -7.54
N TYR A 101 -11.95 16.61 -7.05
CA TYR A 101 -13.07 17.34 -7.62
C TYR A 101 -14.00 17.87 -6.52
N ILE A 102 -14.76 18.91 -6.87
CA ILE A 102 -15.71 19.59 -6.00
C ILE A 102 -16.99 19.82 -6.80
N HIS A 103 -18.15 19.49 -6.24
CA HIS A 103 -19.41 19.86 -6.89
C HIS A 103 -19.60 21.37 -6.89
N VAL A 104 -20.16 21.89 -7.97
CA VAL A 104 -20.43 23.33 -8.10
C VAL A 104 -21.29 23.86 -6.95
N LYS A 105 -22.26 23.06 -6.47
CA LYS A 105 -23.16 23.42 -5.38
C LYS A 105 -22.40 23.64 -4.08
N ASP A 106 -21.53 22.69 -3.72
CA ASP A 106 -20.67 22.73 -2.54
C ASP A 106 -19.74 23.95 -2.61
N TYR A 107 -19.16 24.22 -3.78
CA TYR A 107 -18.32 25.39 -4.00
C TYR A 107 -19.06 26.72 -3.75
N ILE A 108 -20.26 26.88 -4.32
CA ILE A 108 -21.07 28.10 -4.17
C ILE A 108 -21.51 28.29 -2.71
N LEU A 109 -21.95 27.21 -2.05
CA LEU A 109 -22.37 27.25 -0.65
C LEU A 109 -21.22 27.71 0.25
N ALA A 110 -20.03 27.16 0.07
CA ALA A 110 -18.85 27.53 0.83
C ALA A 110 -18.44 29.00 0.65
N LEU A 111 -18.59 29.55 -0.56
CA LEU A 111 -18.29 30.97 -0.81
C LEU A 111 -19.39 31.92 -0.32
N SER A 112 -20.64 31.45 -0.26
CA SER A 112 -21.79 32.25 0.17
C SER A 112 -21.94 32.30 1.69
N LYS A 113 -21.49 31.26 2.40
CA LYS A 113 -21.53 31.12 3.87
C LYS A 113 -20.13 30.75 4.42
N PRO A 114 -19.12 31.62 4.27
CA PRO A 114 -17.73 31.27 4.55
C PRO A 114 -17.44 30.86 6.00
N GLU A 115 -18.21 31.37 6.96
CA GLU A 115 -18.07 31.06 8.38
C GLU A 115 -18.63 29.67 8.73
N ALA A 116 -19.56 29.14 7.93
CA ALA A 116 -20.14 27.81 8.15
C ALA A 116 -19.25 26.68 7.63
N TYR A 117 -18.34 26.97 6.68
CA TYR A 117 -17.57 25.97 5.94
C TYR A 117 -16.06 26.26 5.99
N THR A 118 -15.54 26.63 7.16
CA THR A 118 -14.13 27.03 7.34
C THR A 118 -13.15 25.96 6.88
N THR A 119 -13.32 24.71 7.32
CA THR A 119 -12.42 23.60 6.98
C THR A 119 -12.40 23.30 5.48
N PHE A 120 -13.56 23.31 4.82
CA PHE A 120 -13.63 23.19 3.36
C PHE A 120 -12.86 24.32 2.68
N ARG A 121 -13.00 25.57 3.14
CA ARG A 121 -12.31 26.72 2.54
C ARG A 121 -10.79 26.64 2.72
N GLU A 122 -10.32 26.17 3.87
CA GLU A 122 -8.90 25.93 4.13
C GLU A 122 -8.34 24.88 3.16
N LYS A 123 -9.03 23.73 2.99
CA LYS A 123 -8.64 22.71 2.02
C LYS A 123 -8.75 23.20 0.58
N LEU A 124 -9.80 23.95 0.25
CA LEU A 124 -10.00 24.52 -1.09
C LEU A 124 -8.85 25.45 -1.49
N ALA A 125 -8.33 26.23 -0.54
CA ALA A 125 -7.21 27.15 -0.78
C ALA A 125 -5.91 26.42 -1.19
N THR A 126 -5.77 25.13 -0.86
CA THR A 126 -4.61 24.33 -1.27
C THR A 126 -4.77 23.67 -2.64
N VAL A 127 -5.98 23.67 -3.20
CA VAL A 127 -6.26 23.06 -4.51
C VAL A 127 -5.72 23.94 -5.63
N GLN A 128 -4.77 23.37 -6.38
CA GLN A 128 -4.15 23.96 -7.55
C GLN A 128 -4.96 23.66 -8.81
N SER A 129 -4.85 24.53 -9.81
CA SER A 129 -5.39 24.30 -11.16
C SER A 129 -6.89 23.94 -11.21
N LEU A 130 -7.70 24.56 -10.33
CA LEU A 130 -9.16 24.45 -10.36
C LEU A 130 -9.73 24.88 -11.72
N ILE A 131 -10.28 23.92 -12.47
CA ILE A 131 -10.87 24.09 -13.80
C ILE A 131 -12.34 23.66 -13.76
N PRO A 132 -13.29 24.48 -14.27
CA PRO A 132 -14.69 24.09 -14.40
C PRO A 132 -14.88 23.05 -15.51
N ILE A 133 -15.70 22.02 -15.25
CA ILE A 133 -16.06 21.00 -16.23
C ILE A 133 -17.57 21.02 -16.46
N ASN A 134 -17.96 21.28 -17.71
CA ASN A 134 -19.33 21.18 -18.19
C ASN A 134 -19.61 19.74 -18.68
N GLU A 135 -20.88 19.36 -18.81
CA GLU A 135 -21.31 18.00 -19.19
C GLU A 135 -20.59 17.46 -20.43
N ASP A 136 -20.41 18.29 -21.48
CA ASP A 136 -19.81 17.87 -22.74
C ASP A 136 -18.27 17.78 -22.72
N ALA A 137 -17.60 18.29 -21.69
CA ALA A 137 -16.13 18.39 -21.64
C ALA A 137 -15.46 17.28 -20.82
N ALA A 138 -16.25 16.46 -20.11
CA ALA A 138 -15.76 15.47 -19.16
C ALA A 138 -14.88 14.36 -19.79
N GLU A 139 -15.06 14.09 -21.09
CA GLU A 139 -14.31 13.07 -21.84
C GLU A 139 -12.83 13.44 -22.02
N SER A 140 -12.51 14.74 -21.99
CA SER A 140 -11.17 15.26 -22.28
C SER A 140 -10.20 15.25 -21.10
N VAL A 141 -10.65 14.83 -19.90
CA VAL A 141 -9.86 14.94 -18.68
C VAL A 141 -8.97 13.72 -18.47
N SER A 142 -7.65 13.95 -18.47
CA SER A 142 -6.61 12.91 -18.49
C SER A 142 -6.44 12.08 -17.20
N SER A 143 -6.91 12.56 -16.05
CA SER A 143 -6.75 11.82 -14.78
C SER A 143 -7.83 10.75 -14.61
N TYR A 144 -7.45 9.57 -14.10
CA TYR A 144 -8.33 8.41 -13.87
C TYR A 144 -9.38 8.66 -12.79
N LYS A 145 -9.09 8.33 -11.53
CA LYS A 145 -9.97 8.55 -10.37
C LYS A 145 -9.60 9.79 -9.57
N ARG A 146 -10.59 10.44 -8.95
CA ARG A 146 -10.45 11.66 -8.15
C ARG A 146 -11.04 11.48 -6.75
N LYS A 147 -10.50 12.21 -5.78
CA LYS A 147 -11.06 12.36 -4.43
C LYS A 147 -12.07 13.51 -4.43
N ARG A 148 -13.31 13.31 -3.97
CA ARG A 148 -14.27 14.40 -3.76
C ARG A 148 -13.87 15.19 -2.52
N LEU A 149 -13.85 16.53 -2.57
CA LEU A 149 -13.84 17.37 -1.38
C LEU A 149 -15.28 17.74 -1.01
N PHE A 150 -15.74 17.33 0.17
CA PHE A 150 -17.08 17.58 0.70
C PHE A 150 -17.14 18.88 1.51
N LEU A 151 -18.33 19.48 1.63
CA LEU A 151 -18.57 20.74 2.37
C LEU A 151 -18.11 20.74 3.83
N ASP A 152 -18.03 19.58 4.47
CA ASP A 152 -17.51 19.43 5.84
C ASP A 152 -15.97 19.48 5.92
N GLY A 153 -15.29 19.55 4.76
CA GLY A 153 -13.83 19.58 4.66
C GLY A 153 -13.17 18.22 4.57
N THR A 154 -13.94 17.12 4.50
CA THR A 154 -13.42 15.76 4.33
C THR A 154 -13.26 15.39 2.86
N TYR A 155 -12.40 14.40 2.59
CA TYR A 155 -12.26 13.80 1.27
C TYR A 155 -12.96 12.44 1.20
N GLY A 156 -13.62 12.15 0.07
CA GLY A 156 -14.25 10.86 -0.18
C GLY A 156 -13.28 9.77 -0.66
N SER A 157 -13.80 8.59 -1.00
CA SER A 157 -13.03 7.57 -1.71
C SER A 157 -12.65 8.03 -3.13
N ARG A 158 -11.66 7.37 -3.74
CA ARG A 158 -11.33 7.63 -5.15
C ARG A 158 -12.41 7.06 -6.04
N GLU A 159 -12.95 7.89 -6.93
CA GLU A 159 -13.98 7.45 -7.87
C GLU A 159 -13.75 7.96 -9.29
N LEU A 160 -14.28 7.19 -10.25
CA LEU A 160 -14.41 7.61 -11.63
C LEU A 160 -15.58 8.56 -11.74
N LEU A 161 -15.36 9.71 -12.37
CA LEU A 161 -16.45 10.66 -12.61
C LEU A 161 -17.33 10.21 -13.78
N GLU A 162 -16.71 9.62 -14.81
CA GLU A 162 -17.38 9.12 -16.01
C GLU A 162 -16.68 7.84 -16.49
N ASN A 163 -17.45 6.84 -16.97
CA ASN A 163 -16.91 5.54 -17.40
C ASN A 163 -15.92 5.65 -18.57
N VAL A 164 -16.09 6.64 -19.44
CA VAL A 164 -15.17 6.89 -20.59
C VAL A 164 -13.74 7.21 -20.13
N GLN A 165 -13.54 7.62 -18.87
CA GLN A 165 -12.21 7.89 -18.32
C GLN A 165 -11.41 6.62 -18.03
N GLU A 166 -12.02 5.43 -18.10
CA GLU A 166 -11.31 4.15 -18.00
C GLU A 166 -10.27 3.96 -19.11
N THR A 167 -10.49 4.56 -20.29
CA THR A 167 -9.52 4.46 -21.41
C THR A 167 -8.32 5.39 -21.28
N ASN A 168 -8.28 6.28 -20.27
CA ASN A 168 -7.24 7.30 -20.13
C ASN A 168 -5.98 6.79 -19.40
N VAL A 169 -5.96 5.53 -18.99
CA VAL A 169 -4.84 4.92 -18.27
C VAL A 169 -4.29 3.69 -18.99
N GLN A 170 -3.05 3.35 -18.69
CA GLN A 170 -2.42 2.14 -19.19
C GLN A 170 -2.90 0.93 -18.38
N ALA A 171 -3.40 -0.09 -19.09
CA ALA A 171 -3.71 -1.38 -18.49
C ALA A 171 -2.42 -2.13 -18.12
N ILE A 172 -2.38 -2.68 -16.91
CA ILE A 172 -1.20 -3.34 -16.33
C ILE A 172 -1.55 -4.56 -15.47
N GLN A 173 -2.79 -4.73 -15.01
CA GLN A 173 -3.21 -5.83 -14.15
C GLN A 173 -2.81 -7.21 -14.71
N GLU A 174 -3.07 -7.44 -15.99
CA GLU A 174 -2.77 -8.71 -16.68
C GLU A 174 -1.26 -8.98 -16.85
N LYS A 175 -0.41 -8.00 -16.55
CA LYS A 175 1.05 -8.13 -16.64
C LYS A 175 1.70 -8.41 -15.30
N LEU A 176 0.96 -8.24 -14.22
CA LEU A 176 1.46 -8.37 -12.86
C LEU A 176 0.89 -9.63 -12.21
N GLU A 177 1.70 -10.23 -11.36
CA GLU A 177 1.35 -11.40 -10.57
C GLU A 177 1.68 -11.13 -9.11
N TYR A 178 0.74 -11.50 -8.24
CA TYR A 178 0.99 -11.60 -6.82
C TYR A 178 1.70 -12.93 -6.54
N VAL A 179 2.95 -12.83 -6.10
CA VAL A 179 3.84 -13.99 -5.92
C VAL A 179 4.42 -14.03 -4.53
N ASN A 180 4.81 -15.23 -4.09
CA ASN A 180 5.60 -15.50 -2.89
C ASN A 180 5.09 -14.78 -1.62
N GLU A 181 4.34 -15.51 -0.80
CA GLU A 181 3.97 -15.05 0.54
C GLU A 181 5.00 -15.53 1.56
N MET A 182 5.59 -14.60 2.29
CA MET A 182 6.54 -14.84 3.37
C MET A 182 5.87 -14.62 4.72
N TYR A 183 6.01 -15.60 5.61
CA TYR A 183 5.44 -15.55 6.95
C TYR A 183 6.55 -15.54 8.00
N TYR A 184 6.33 -14.73 9.05
CA TYR A 184 7.26 -14.58 10.18
C TYR A 184 8.72 -14.28 9.76
N PHE A 185 8.88 -13.46 8.73
CA PHE A 185 10.19 -13.12 8.16
C PHE A 185 10.72 -11.79 8.72
N ALA A 186 11.90 -11.82 9.32
CA ALA A 186 12.59 -10.66 9.88
C ALA A 186 11.73 -9.84 10.87
N HIS A 187 11.18 -8.71 10.43
CA HIS A 187 10.33 -7.84 11.25
C HIS A 187 8.84 -7.94 10.88
N TYR A 188 8.46 -8.86 10.00
CA TYR A 188 7.13 -8.97 9.42
C TYR A 188 6.43 -10.24 9.87
N ASN A 189 5.14 -10.13 10.22
CA ASN A 189 4.29 -11.31 10.39
C ASN A 189 3.90 -11.89 9.04
N TYR A 190 3.66 -10.98 8.09
CA TYR A 190 3.29 -11.29 6.73
C TYR A 190 3.98 -10.31 5.79
N ALA A 191 4.56 -10.83 4.73
CA ALA A 191 5.14 -10.07 3.65
C ALA A 191 4.87 -10.79 2.34
N ALA A 192 4.81 -10.06 1.24
CA ALA A 192 4.61 -10.67 -0.06
C ALA A 192 5.16 -9.80 -1.18
N MET A 193 5.07 -10.31 -2.41
CA MET A 193 5.67 -9.68 -3.57
C MET A 193 4.67 -9.54 -4.72
N VAL A 194 4.82 -8.47 -5.50
CA VAL A 194 4.15 -8.31 -6.79
C VAL A 194 5.22 -8.13 -7.85
N GLN A 195 5.18 -8.93 -8.91
CA GLN A 195 6.18 -8.89 -9.99
C GLN A 195 5.50 -8.94 -11.36
N PHE A 196 6.26 -8.68 -12.42
CA PHE A 196 5.75 -8.95 -13.77
C PHE A 196 5.72 -10.45 -14.05
N LEU A 197 4.71 -10.89 -14.80
CA LEU A 197 4.68 -12.25 -15.33
C LEU A 197 5.95 -12.51 -16.17
N PRO A 198 6.56 -13.71 -16.08
CA PRO A 198 7.82 -14.02 -16.75
C PRO A 198 7.82 -13.78 -18.26
N GLU A 199 6.67 -13.95 -18.91
CA GLU A 199 6.46 -13.76 -20.36
C GLU A 199 6.64 -12.33 -20.88
N TYR A 200 6.72 -11.34 -19.98
CA TYR A 200 6.97 -9.94 -20.37
C TYR A 200 8.46 -9.57 -20.38
N ASP A 201 9.37 -10.53 -20.15
CA ASP A 201 10.84 -10.35 -20.21
C ASP A 201 11.38 -9.22 -19.32
N ILE A 202 10.66 -8.87 -18.24
CA ILE A 202 11.12 -7.92 -17.21
C ILE A 202 11.84 -8.72 -16.13
N THR A 203 13.15 -8.87 -16.30
CA THR A 203 13.99 -9.77 -15.49
C THR A 203 15.05 -9.06 -14.66
N ILE A 204 15.13 -7.73 -14.72
CA ILE A 204 15.96 -6.92 -13.79
C ILE A 204 15.14 -5.79 -13.15
N TYR A 205 15.53 -5.38 -11.94
CA TYR A 205 14.85 -4.32 -11.20
C TYR A 205 14.76 -3.00 -11.95
N ASP A 206 15.81 -2.59 -12.66
CA ASP A 206 15.80 -1.33 -13.41
C ASP A 206 14.69 -1.33 -14.48
N GLN A 207 14.43 -2.49 -15.10
CA GLN A 207 13.34 -2.64 -16.06
C GLN A 207 11.98 -2.52 -15.36
N PHE A 208 11.79 -3.18 -14.22
CA PHE A 208 10.56 -3.08 -13.43
C PHE A 208 10.30 -1.63 -12.99
N HIS A 209 11.31 -0.97 -12.44
CA HIS A 209 11.22 0.38 -11.94
C HIS A 209 10.88 1.38 -13.04
N GLU A 210 11.56 1.29 -14.19
CA GLU A 210 11.31 2.19 -15.31
C GLU A 210 9.96 1.95 -15.97
N THR A 211 9.45 0.71 -15.95
CA THR A 211 8.18 0.34 -16.58
C THR A 211 6.97 0.66 -15.71
N TYR A 212 7.03 0.38 -14.41
CA TYR A 212 5.87 0.49 -13.51
C TYR A 212 6.23 1.00 -12.12
N GLY A 213 7.28 0.46 -11.50
CA GLY A 213 7.52 0.65 -10.08
C GLY A 213 7.75 2.11 -9.65
N LYS A 214 8.34 2.97 -10.49
CA LYS A 214 8.51 4.40 -10.19
C LYS A 214 7.19 5.19 -10.18
N PHE A 215 6.13 4.63 -10.73
CA PHE A 215 4.81 5.27 -10.80
C PHE A 215 3.91 4.85 -9.63
N VAL A 216 4.18 3.72 -8.98
CA VAL A 216 3.46 3.24 -7.80
C VAL A 216 3.65 4.22 -6.65
N TYR A 217 2.56 4.73 -6.07
CA TYR A 217 2.62 5.70 -4.96
C TYR A 217 1.78 5.29 -3.75
N SER A 218 0.92 4.29 -3.88
CA SER A 218 0.04 3.83 -2.81
C SER A 218 -0.16 2.32 -2.91
N PHE A 219 -0.22 1.69 -1.74
CA PHE A 219 -0.42 0.26 -1.58
C PHE A 219 -1.32 0.03 -0.37
N THR A 220 -2.33 -0.83 -0.49
CA THR A 220 -3.21 -1.20 0.61
C THR A 220 -3.35 -2.71 0.72
N VAL A 221 -3.60 -3.19 1.94
CA VAL A 221 -3.96 -4.58 2.22
C VAL A 221 -5.25 -4.60 3.02
N THR A 222 -6.29 -5.22 2.49
CA THR A 222 -7.59 -5.35 3.13
C THR A 222 -7.78 -6.75 3.67
N LYS A 223 -8.15 -6.88 4.95
CA LYS A 223 -8.52 -8.14 5.59
C LYS A 223 -9.79 -7.93 6.40
N ASN A 224 -10.76 -8.85 6.30
CA ASN A 224 -12.03 -8.77 7.05
C ASN A 224 -12.74 -7.41 6.92
N GLY A 225 -12.74 -6.81 5.72
CA GLY A 225 -13.34 -5.51 5.45
C GLY A 225 -12.59 -4.29 6.01
N LYS A 226 -11.43 -4.50 6.62
CA LYS A 226 -10.56 -3.43 7.12
C LYS A 226 -9.37 -3.26 6.20
N THR A 227 -9.28 -2.09 5.57
CA THR A 227 -8.18 -1.68 4.70
C THR A 227 -7.04 -1.13 5.53
N ILE A 228 -5.83 -1.64 5.30
CA ILE A 228 -4.60 -1.16 5.90
C ILE A 228 -3.78 -0.48 4.81
N PRO A 229 -3.70 0.87 4.83
CA PRO A 229 -2.81 1.58 3.95
C PRO A 229 -1.36 1.38 4.40
N LEU A 230 -0.51 0.96 3.47
CA LEU A 230 0.93 0.86 3.69
C LEU A 230 1.57 2.21 3.34
N LEU A 231 2.33 2.76 4.28
CA LEU A 231 3.18 3.91 4.03
C LEU A 231 4.27 3.54 3.04
N TRP A 232 4.84 4.55 2.37
CA TRP A 232 5.94 4.36 1.42
C TRP A 232 7.06 3.40 1.88
N PRO A 233 7.55 3.42 3.13
CA PRO A 233 8.57 2.46 3.57
C PRO A 233 8.02 1.09 3.96
N ASP A 234 6.71 0.94 4.17
CA ASP A 234 6.08 -0.30 4.62
C ASP A 234 6.03 -1.34 3.50
N TYR A 235 5.92 -0.89 2.24
CA TYR A 235 6.18 -1.72 1.09
C TYR A 235 7.62 -1.56 0.60
N LEU A 236 8.48 -2.47 1.06
CA LEU A 236 9.91 -2.50 0.80
C LEU A 236 10.23 -2.51 -0.71
N TYR A 237 10.78 -1.40 -1.19
CA TYR A 237 11.40 -1.33 -2.52
C TYR A 237 12.85 -1.82 -2.43
N HIS A 238 13.06 -3.09 -2.08
CA HIS A 238 14.32 -3.50 -1.48
C HIS A 238 15.00 -4.75 -2.05
N LYS A 239 15.06 -4.87 -3.38
CA LYS A 239 16.02 -5.79 -4.04
C LYS A 239 16.07 -5.61 -5.57
N PRO A 240 17.20 -5.96 -6.23
CA PRO A 240 17.32 -5.96 -7.68
C PRO A 240 16.56 -7.12 -8.38
N GLU A 241 15.56 -7.72 -7.72
CA GLU A 241 14.89 -8.96 -8.13
C GLU A 241 13.52 -8.73 -8.81
N ASN A 242 13.28 -7.51 -9.34
CA ASN A 242 12.21 -7.16 -10.31
C ASN A 242 10.79 -7.19 -9.77
N HIS A 243 10.63 -6.93 -8.48
CA HIS A 243 9.36 -7.01 -7.81
C HIS A 243 9.21 -5.89 -6.78
N LEU A 244 7.95 -5.62 -6.44
CA LEU A 244 7.56 -4.82 -5.30
C LEU A 244 7.39 -5.75 -4.10
N GLU A 245 8.18 -5.60 -3.05
CA GLU A 245 7.96 -6.31 -1.79
C GLU A 245 7.11 -5.44 -0.87
N PHE A 246 6.31 -6.07 -0.02
CA PHE A 246 5.63 -5.39 1.06
C PHE A 246 5.52 -6.23 2.30
N GLY A 247 5.37 -5.57 3.46
CA GLY A 247 5.33 -6.28 4.73
C GLY A 247 4.51 -5.56 5.79
N LEU A 248 3.85 -6.36 6.62
CA LEU A 248 3.10 -5.95 7.79
C LEU A 248 3.94 -6.26 9.03
N LEU A 249 4.31 -5.21 9.77
CA LEU A 249 5.21 -5.35 10.90
C LEU A 249 4.63 -6.26 11.98
N ALA A 250 5.48 -7.14 12.48
CA ALA A 250 5.21 -7.96 13.64
C ALA A 250 5.47 -7.19 14.95
N ASN A 251 4.68 -7.50 15.98
CA ASN A 251 4.92 -7.09 17.37
C ASN A 251 5.18 -5.60 17.49
N THR A 252 4.23 -4.80 17.01
CA THR A 252 4.31 -3.34 16.97
C THR A 252 3.16 -2.73 17.75
N GLU A 253 3.42 -1.61 18.40
CA GLU A 253 2.37 -0.83 19.07
C GLU A 253 1.45 -0.10 18.08
N GLN A 254 1.79 -0.10 16.78
CA GLN A 254 0.99 0.56 15.75
C GLN A 254 -0.34 -0.20 15.49
N PRO A 255 -1.51 0.40 15.81
CA PRO A 255 -2.80 -0.29 15.74
C PRO A 255 -3.14 -0.85 14.36
N ARG A 256 -2.73 -0.16 13.30
CA ARG A 256 -3.02 -0.56 11.91
C ARG A 256 -2.49 -1.95 11.53
N TYR A 257 -1.45 -2.44 12.18
CA TYR A 257 -0.84 -3.74 11.85
C TYR A 257 -1.37 -4.89 12.70
N GLN A 258 -2.04 -4.61 13.81
CA GLN A 258 -2.49 -5.61 14.77
C GLN A 258 -3.47 -6.61 14.17
N LEU A 259 -4.17 -6.24 13.09
CA LEU A 259 -5.07 -7.14 12.37
C LEU A 259 -4.34 -8.37 11.78
N PHE A 260 -3.01 -8.31 11.64
CA PHE A 260 -2.17 -9.39 11.15
C PHE A 260 -1.29 -10.02 12.22
N ASP A 261 -1.50 -9.70 13.51
CA ASP A 261 -0.90 -10.45 14.62
C ASP A 261 -1.53 -11.84 14.76
N GLU A 262 -2.82 -11.97 14.40
CA GLU A 262 -3.55 -13.24 14.38
C GLU A 262 -4.39 -13.36 13.09
N TRP A 263 -4.41 -14.54 12.49
CA TRP A 263 -5.26 -14.84 11.33
C TRP A 263 -5.69 -16.30 11.33
N LYS A 264 -6.65 -16.63 10.46
CA LYS A 264 -7.05 -18.01 10.20
C LYS A 264 -6.64 -18.42 8.80
N ALA A 265 -6.43 -19.72 8.63
CA ALA A 265 -6.23 -20.30 7.30
C ALA A 265 -7.41 -19.92 6.41
N ASN A 266 -7.11 -19.50 5.19
CA ASN A 266 -8.05 -19.02 4.18
C ASN A 266 -8.79 -17.73 4.53
N ASP A 267 -8.29 -16.90 5.45
CA ASP A 267 -8.80 -15.54 5.59
C ASP A 267 -8.57 -14.78 4.25
N PRO A 268 -9.63 -14.23 3.62
CA PRO A 268 -9.49 -13.53 2.36
C PRO A 268 -8.79 -12.20 2.59
N ILE A 269 -7.88 -11.89 1.68
CA ILE A 269 -7.20 -10.60 1.64
C ILE A 269 -7.26 -10.01 0.23
N THR A 270 -7.35 -8.70 0.18
CA THR A 270 -7.30 -7.94 -1.06
C THR A 270 -6.13 -6.98 -0.98
N ILE A 271 -5.33 -6.94 -2.05
CA ILE A 271 -4.17 -6.08 -2.17
C ILE A 271 -4.45 -5.11 -3.30
N GLU A 272 -4.32 -3.81 -3.07
CA GLU A 272 -4.53 -2.79 -4.10
C GLU A 272 -3.29 -1.91 -4.27
N LEU A 273 -2.90 -1.65 -5.52
CA LEU A 273 -1.76 -0.82 -5.89
C LEU A 273 -2.24 0.32 -6.77
N LEU A 274 -1.84 1.55 -6.41
CA LEU A 274 -2.16 2.74 -7.18
C LEU A 274 -0.88 3.31 -7.79
N ALA A 275 -0.91 3.53 -9.11
CA ALA A 275 0.21 4.07 -9.86
C ALA A 275 -0.22 5.19 -10.80
N ASP A 276 0.60 6.24 -10.91
CA ASP A 276 0.30 7.39 -11.76
C ASP A 276 0.29 7.00 -13.24
N GLY A 277 -0.83 7.24 -13.93
CA GLY A 277 -1.00 6.94 -15.36
C GLY A 277 -1.38 5.49 -15.68
N PHE A 278 -1.63 4.67 -14.67
CA PHE A 278 -2.07 3.28 -14.79
C PHE A 278 -3.44 3.08 -14.16
N GLU A 279 -4.12 2.00 -14.55
CA GLU A 279 -5.29 1.53 -13.84
C GLU A 279 -4.94 1.12 -12.39
N ASP A 280 -5.93 1.11 -11.51
CA ASP A 280 -5.74 0.59 -10.16
C ASP A 280 -5.65 -0.94 -10.25
N VAL A 281 -4.59 -1.51 -9.67
CA VAL A 281 -4.34 -2.96 -9.69
C VAL A 281 -4.89 -3.58 -8.41
N ARG A 282 -5.56 -4.72 -8.52
CA ARG A 282 -6.16 -5.45 -7.41
C ARG A 282 -5.85 -6.95 -7.48
N PHE A 283 -5.35 -7.50 -6.39
CA PHE A 283 -5.17 -8.94 -6.22
C PHE A 283 -6.04 -9.46 -5.09
N GLU A 284 -6.72 -10.58 -5.31
CA GLU A 284 -7.50 -11.29 -4.31
C GLU A 284 -6.83 -12.62 -4.01
N THR A 285 -6.52 -12.87 -2.75
CA THR A 285 -5.84 -14.08 -2.31
C THR A 285 -6.29 -14.47 -0.89
N HIS A 286 -5.74 -15.53 -0.35
CA HIS A 286 -6.12 -16.12 0.93
C HIS A 286 -4.89 -16.43 1.78
N LEU A 287 -4.93 -16.03 3.05
CA LEU A 287 -3.82 -16.27 3.98
C LEU A 287 -3.63 -17.76 4.24
N LYS A 288 -2.36 -18.17 4.34
CA LYS A 288 -1.93 -19.53 4.68
C LYS A 288 -2.20 -19.86 6.14
N GLN A 289 -2.04 -21.12 6.52
CA GLN A 289 -2.28 -21.55 7.89
C GLN A 289 -1.32 -20.85 8.86
N PRO A 290 -1.83 -20.20 9.92
CA PRO A 290 -0.97 -19.63 10.95
C PRO A 290 -0.23 -20.76 11.69
N MET A 291 0.95 -20.43 12.21
CA MET A 291 1.69 -21.36 13.06
C MET A 291 1.25 -21.23 14.51
N ALA A 292 1.32 -22.33 15.27
CA ALA A 292 1.04 -22.32 16.70
C ALA A 292 2.03 -21.43 17.47
N PHE A 293 3.25 -21.27 16.96
CA PHE A 293 4.24 -20.33 17.46
C PHE A 293 5.13 -19.82 16.32
N PRO A 294 5.65 -18.59 16.41
CA PRO A 294 6.56 -18.05 15.41
C PRO A 294 7.83 -18.90 15.30
N PRO A 295 8.24 -19.29 14.09
CA PRO A 295 9.43 -20.10 13.89
C PRO A 295 10.68 -19.31 14.28
N LYS A 296 11.63 -19.98 14.94
CA LYS A 296 12.77 -19.29 15.56
C LYS A 296 14.03 -20.13 15.52
N LEU A 297 15.10 -19.55 14.99
CA LEU A 297 16.45 -20.07 15.15
C LEU A 297 16.90 -19.91 16.60
N SER A 298 17.58 -20.92 17.14
CA SER A 298 18.16 -20.86 18.49
C SER A 298 19.14 -19.69 18.66
N LYS A 299 19.83 -19.30 17.57
CA LYS A 299 20.70 -18.11 17.48
C LYS A 299 20.91 -17.70 16.02
N SER A 300 21.43 -16.49 15.79
CA SER A 300 21.75 -15.97 14.45
C SER A 300 23.17 -16.31 13.97
N ASP A 301 24.06 -16.63 14.91
CA ASP A 301 25.47 -16.88 14.66
C ASP A 301 25.87 -18.23 15.27
N TYR A 302 26.35 -19.12 14.43
CA TYR A 302 26.81 -20.46 14.77
C TYR A 302 28.31 -20.57 14.50
N THR A 303 29.00 -21.32 15.36
CA THR A 303 30.37 -21.76 15.12
C THR A 303 30.34 -23.05 14.33
N GLN A 304 31.29 -23.22 13.41
CA GLN A 304 31.42 -24.45 12.61
C GLN A 304 31.55 -25.66 13.54
N GLY A 305 30.74 -26.69 13.30
CA GLY A 305 30.63 -27.87 14.17
C GLY A 305 29.42 -27.86 15.11
N GLU A 306 28.80 -26.70 15.35
CA GLU A 306 27.58 -26.62 16.16
C GLU A 306 26.33 -27.11 15.41
N MET A 307 25.31 -27.48 16.18
CA MET A 307 23.98 -27.75 15.65
C MET A 307 23.20 -26.45 15.42
N ILE A 308 22.74 -26.27 14.18
CA ILE A 308 21.74 -25.26 13.83
C ILE A 308 20.39 -25.84 14.22
N CYS A 309 19.68 -25.15 15.11
CA CYS A 309 18.37 -25.59 15.61
C CYS A 309 17.31 -24.54 15.25
N LEU A 310 16.33 -24.96 14.47
CA LEU A 310 15.14 -24.18 14.14
C LEU A 310 13.95 -24.78 14.87
N SER A 311 13.35 -24.02 15.80
CA SER A 311 12.04 -24.36 16.36
C SER A 311 10.96 -23.94 15.36
N ILE A 312 10.10 -24.87 14.98
CA ILE A 312 9.07 -24.66 13.95
C ILE A 312 7.86 -25.56 14.23
N ASP A 313 6.69 -25.13 13.76
CA ASP A 313 5.43 -25.81 13.95
C ASP A 313 5.49 -27.30 13.55
N THR A 314 4.86 -28.16 14.36
CA THR A 314 4.84 -29.61 14.14
C THR A 314 4.26 -29.98 12.78
N GLY A 315 3.27 -29.23 12.27
CA GLY A 315 2.73 -29.50 10.94
C GLY A 315 3.75 -29.28 9.82
N VAL A 316 4.66 -28.31 9.96
CA VAL A 316 5.75 -28.12 8.99
C VAL A 316 6.79 -29.25 9.12
N ILE A 317 7.07 -29.72 10.34
CA ILE A 317 7.93 -30.89 10.53
C ILE A 317 7.35 -32.11 9.82
N GLU A 318 6.04 -32.33 9.90
CA GLU A 318 5.36 -33.42 9.21
C GLU A 318 5.45 -33.29 7.68
N GLU A 319 5.27 -32.09 7.12
CA GLU A 319 5.45 -31.84 5.68
C GLU A 319 6.89 -32.13 5.22
N LEU A 320 7.90 -31.71 6.01
CA LEU A 320 9.30 -32.00 5.72
C LEU A 320 9.61 -33.50 5.79
N ALA A 321 9.03 -34.23 6.76
CA ALA A 321 9.22 -35.67 6.90
C ALA A 321 8.65 -36.46 5.71
N LYS A 322 7.55 -35.96 5.12
CA LYS A 322 6.90 -36.54 3.93
C LYS A 322 7.46 -36.00 2.61
N GLN A 323 8.35 -35.01 2.66
CA GLN A 323 8.87 -34.27 1.51
C GLN A 323 7.79 -33.55 0.68
N GLU A 324 6.72 -33.09 1.35
CA GLU A 324 5.63 -32.33 0.73
C GLU A 324 5.99 -30.84 0.58
N ALA A 325 6.82 -30.30 1.47
CA ALA A 325 7.35 -28.94 1.38
C ALA A 325 8.64 -28.89 0.55
N THR A 326 8.85 -27.79 -0.18
CA THR A 326 10.16 -27.53 -0.80
C THR A 326 11.14 -27.06 0.28
N PHE A 327 12.31 -27.70 0.36
CA PHE A 327 13.32 -27.40 1.37
C PHE A 327 14.65 -27.05 0.70
N GLU A 328 15.03 -25.78 0.74
CA GLU A 328 16.21 -25.26 0.05
C GLU A 328 17.14 -24.51 1.00
N TRP A 329 18.44 -24.56 0.69
CA TRP A 329 19.43 -23.74 1.36
C TRP A 329 20.25 -22.95 0.35
N PHE A 330 20.70 -21.76 0.77
CA PHE A 330 21.46 -20.83 -0.06
C PHE A 330 22.72 -20.36 0.68
N LYS A 331 23.88 -20.61 0.07
CA LYS A 331 25.18 -20.09 0.53
C LYS A 331 25.43 -18.63 0.16
N THR A 332 24.92 -18.28 -1.01
CA THR A 332 24.90 -16.95 -1.59
C THR A 332 23.54 -16.80 -2.26
N LYS A 333 23.05 -15.57 -2.47
CA LYS A 333 21.74 -15.33 -3.09
C LYS A 333 21.55 -15.95 -4.50
N LYS A 334 22.55 -16.65 -5.06
CA LYS A 334 22.58 -17.12 -6.45
C LYS A 334 22.58 -18.64 -6.62
N THR A 335 22.81 -19.42 -5.57
CA THR A 335 22.90 -20.89 -5.67
C THR A 335 22.02 -21.50 -4.59
N SER A 336 20.87 -22.05 -5.00
CA SER A 336 20.07 -22.94 -4.16
C SER A 336 20.57 -24.37 -4.28
N GLU A 337 20.46 -25.09 -3.18
CA GLU A 337 20.69 -26.53 -3.14
C GLU A 337 19.52 -27.17 -2.39
N ASN A 338 19.12 -28.36 -2.84
CA ASN A 338 18.05 -29.13 -2.21
C ASN A 338 18.52 -29.58 -0.82
N ALA A 339 17.90 -29.06 0.24
CA ALA A 339 18.30 -29.36 1.60
C ALA A 339 17.90 -30.78 2.05
N TYR A 340 17.09 -31.52 1.27
CA TYR A 340 16.86 -32.95 1.51
C TYR A 340 18.10 -33.82 1.28
N THR A 341 19.13 -33.31 0.61
CA THR A 341 20.41 -34.04 0.45
C THR A 341 21.38 -33.81 1.61
N LEU A 342 21.02 -32.93 2.54
CA LEU A 342 21.83 -32.61 3.71
C LEU A 342 21.56 -33.60 4.86
N GLU A 343 22.48 -33.64 5.80
CA GLU A 343 22.24 -34.27 7.10
C GLU A 343 21.32 -33.36 7.92
N TYR A 344 20.14 -33.86 8.29
CA TYR A 344 19.22 -33.17 9.19
C TYR A 344 18.47 -34.16 10.08
N GLN A 345 17.97 -33.65 11.20
CA GLN A 345 17.13 -34.39 12.14
C GLN A 345 15.82 -33.61 12.34
N LEU A 346 14.72 -34.33 12.30
CA LEU A 346 13.39 -33.82 12.60
C LEU A 346 12.95 -34.35 13.98
N MET A 347 12.67 -33.43 14.89
CA MET A 347 12.04 -33.68 16.18
C MET A 347 10.63 -33.08 16.16
N GLU A 348 9.80 -33.41 17.15
CA GLU A 348 8.38 -33.00 17.25
C GLU A 348 8.11 -31.54 16.84
N ASN A 349 8.99 -30.61 17.21
CA ASN A 349 8.86 -29.18 16.89
C ASN A 349 10.20 -28.54 16.50
N GLN A 350 11.18 -29.32 16.02
CA GLN A 350 12.50 -28.80 15.67
C GLN A 350 13.08 -29.46 14.42
N LEU A 351 13.67 -28.61 13.57
CA LEU A 351 14.60 -29.00 12.52
C LEU A 351 16.02 -28.72 13.00
N MET A 352 16.86 -29.75 12.99
CA MET A 352 18.25 -29.66 13.44
C MET A 352 19.20 -30.06 12.32
N MET A 353 20.25 -29.27 12.10
CA MET A 353 21.27 -29.53 11.07
C MET A 353 22.67 -29.31 11.64
N PRO A 354 23.61 -30.27 11.52
CA PRO A 354 25.00 -30.04 11.89
C PRO A 354 25.63 -29.01 10.95
N SER A 355 26.26 -27.96 11.49
CA SER A 355 26.93 -26.96 10.64
C SER A 355 28.21 -27.48 9.97
N ALA A 356 28.76 -28.60 10.47
CA ALA A 356 29.99 -29.22 9.94
C ALA A 356 29.87 -29.65 8.46
N GLN A 357 28.65 -29.95 8.00
CA GLN A 357 28.40 -30.35 6.61
C GLN A 357 28.56 -29.19 5.61
N PHE A 358 28.57 -27.94 6.07
CA PHE A 358 28.77 -26.79 5.21
C PHE A 358 30.26 -26.50 5.03
N GLU A 359 30.76 -26.70 3.80
CA GLU A 359 32.19 -26.60 3.50
C GLU A 359 32.83 -25.22 3.71
N LYS A 360 32.04 -24.13 3.78
CA LYS A 360 32.59 -22.77 3.97
C LYS A 360 31.84 -22.04 5.07
N THR A 361 32.49 -21.07 5.68
CA THR A 361 31.85 -20.13 6.60
C THR A 361 31.19 -18.99 5.83
N GLY A 362 30.28 -18.25 6.47
CA GLY A 362 29.58 -17.13 5.86
C GLY A 362 28.10 -17.05 6.23
N ARG A 363 27.36 -16.24 5.47
CA ARG A 363 25.91 -16.04 5.63
C ARG A 363 25.16 -17.10 4.85
N TYR A 364 24.14 -17.65 5.47
CA TYR A 364 23.28 -18.69 4.93
C TYR A 364 21.83 -18.25 5.00
N GLN A 365 21.04 -18.72 4.04
CA GLN A 365 19.60 -18.60 4.04
C GLN A 365 18.99 -20.00 3.92
N LEU A 366 18.07 -20.32 4.82
CA LEU A 366 17.21 -21.49 4.75
C LEU A 366 15.84 -21.05 4.26
N LYS A 367 15.31 -21.74 3.26
CA LYS A 367 13.98 -21.49 2.70
C LYS A 367 13.16 -22.77 2.77
N ILE A 368 11.99 -22.69 3.41
CA ILE A 368 10.97 -23.74 3.40
C ILE A 368 9.76 -23.15 2.68
N THR A 369 9.25 -23.84 1.67
CA THR A 369 8.05 -23.41 0.92
C THR A 369 6.99 -24.49 1.05
N SER A 370 5.88 -24.13 1.69
CA SER A 370 4.72 -24.98 1.93
C SER A 370 3.48 -24.37 1.29
N ASP A 371 2.67 -25.18 0.62
CA ASP A 371 1.37 -24.75 0.11
C ASP A 371 0.37 -24.43 1.24
N VAL A 372 0.58 -25.04 2.42
CA VAL A 372 -0.27 -24.89 3.61
C VAL A 372 0.19 -23.73 4.49
N TYR A 373 1.49 -23.59 4.74
CA TYR A 373 2.06 -22.61 5.68
C TYR A 373 2.78 -21.43 5.02
N GLY A 374 2.86 -21.42 3.68
CA GLY A 374 3.55 -20.38 2.92
C GLY A 374 5.07 -20.52 2.91
N GLN A 375 5.77 -19.43 2.57
CA GLN A 375 7.22 -19.40 2.54
C GLN A 375 7.79 -18.93 3.89
N LEU A 376 8.78 -19.67 4.38
CA LEU A 376 9.53 -19.34 5.59
C LEU A 376 10.99 -19.14 5.23
N LEU A 377 11.56 -18.04 5.71
CA LEU A 377 12.91 -17.63 5.34
C LEU A 377 13.71 -17.29 6.58
N PHE A 378 14.81 -18.02 6.78
CA PHE A 378 15.66 -17.89 7.96
C PHE A 378 17.08 -17.52 7.55
N LEU A 379 17.66 -16.52 8.21
CA LEU A 379 19.00 -16.03 7.95
C LEU A 379 19.90 -16.33 9.15
N PHE A 380 21.07 -16.93 8.90
CA PHE A 380 22.06 -17.20 9.94
C PHE A 380 23.48 -17.11 9.37
N THR A 381 24.48 -17.05 10.25
CA THR A 381 25.90 -16.99 9.89
C THR A 381 26.65 -18.16 10.53
N ILE A 382 27.48 -18.86 9.76
CA ILE A 382 28.44 -19.85 10.28
C ILE A 382 29.83 -19.19 10.30
N LYS A 383 30.51 -19.21 11.46
CA LYS A 383 31.85 -18.67 11.67
C LYS A 383 32.85 -19.81 11.93
N GLN A 384 34.13 -19.56 11.67
CA GLN A 384 35.18 -20.49 12.09
C GLN A 384 35.24 -20.53 13.62
N GLU A 385 35.66 -21.65 14.18
CA GLU A 385 36.10 -21.69 15.59
C GLU A 385 37.17 -20.61 15.79
N GLY A 386 36.98 -19.80 16.85
CA GLY A 386 37.88 -18.72 17.24
C GLY A 386 38.78 -19.11 18.40
#